data_AF-A0A3B9PQX8-F1
#
_entry.id   AF-A0A3B9PQX8-F1
#
_cell.length_a   1.000
_cell.length_b   1.000
_cell.length_c   1.000
_cell.angle_alpha   90.00
_cell.angle_beta   90.00
_cell.angle_gamma   90.00
#
_symmetry.space_group_name_H-M   'P 1'
#
loop_
_entity.id
_entity.type
_entity.pdbx_description
1 polymer ?
#
loop_
_entity_poly.entity_id
_entity_poly.type
_entity_poly.pdbx_seq_one_letter_code
_entity_poly.pdbx_strand_id
1 'polypeptide(L)'
;AYICGEETGLIESLEGKRPNPRIKPPYFPAVLGLYQCPTIVNNVETLCNVRHIVEMGGEEFSKIGKPNNTGTRIWCVSGQVMKPGYYEFECGALTLGQMIFDVCGGLRPGRTLKAVIPGGSSAKVLRADERFSGSLKDGTAFDWGLEDIPLDFDGPMAAGSMSGSGGIIVMDDTVDIV
;
A
#
# COMPACT_ATOMS: atom_id res chain seq x y z
N ALA A 1 -16.53 -10.56 5.56
CA ALA A 1 -15.50 -11.57 5.21
C ALA A 1 -14.41 -10.90 4.39
N TYR A 2 -13.13 -11.29 4.51
CA TYR A 2 -12.01 -10.64 3.78
C TYR A 2 -12.21 -10.67 2.26
N ILE A 3 -12.72 -11.79 1.73
CA ILE A 3 -13.01 -11.96 0.30
C ILE A 3 -14.06 -10.96 -0.25
N CYS A 4 -14.93 -10.41 0.61
CA CYS A 4 -15.88 -9.36 0.20
C CYS A 4 -15.20 -8.03 -0.11
N GLY A 5 -13.91 -7.86 0.21
CA GLY A 5 -13.14 -6.67 -0.18
C GLY A 5 -12.59 -6.74 -1.59
N GLU A 6 -12.60 -7.91 -2.23
CA GLU A 6 -12.28 -8.06 -3.65
C GLU A 6 -13.39 -7.41 -4.49
N GLU A 7 -13.03 -6.73 -5.58
CA GLU A 7 -13.92 -5.92 -6.41
C GLU A 7 -15.24 -6.64 -6.79
N THR A 8 -15.15 -7.85 -7.30
CA THR A 8 -16.32 -8.62 -7.75
C THR A 8 -16.99 -9.41 -6.62
N GLY A 9 -16.21 -9.85 -5.63
CA GLY A 9 -16.73 -10.43 -4.39
C GLY A 9 -17.59 -9.44 -3.59
N LEU A 10 -17.22 -8.17 -3.58
CA LEU A 10 -18.01 -7.08 -3.01
C LEU A 10 -19.36 -6.94 -3.72
N ILE A 11 -19.35 -6.94 -5.05
CA ILE A 11 -20.56 -6.87 -5.87
C ILE A 11 -21.50 -8.05 -5.57
N GLU A 12 -20.99 -9.28 -5.59
CA GLU A 12 -21.78 -10.46 -5.24
C GLU A 12 -22.38 -10.37 -3.84
N SER A 13 -21.59 -9.87 -2.87
CA SER A 13 -22.06 -9.64 -1.51
C SER A 13 -23.18 -8.60 -1.43
N LEU A 14 -23.07 -7.50 -2.18
CA LEU A 14 -24.10 -6.45 -2.26
C LEU A 14 -25.39 -6.95 -2.91
N GLU A 15 -25.28 -7.90 -3.85
CA GLU A 15 -26.43 -8.58 -4.47
C GLU A 15 -27.07 -9.65 -3.55
N GLY A 16 -26.59 -9.80 -2.32
CA GLY A 16 -27.10 -10.76 -1.34
C GLY A 16 -26.65 -12.20 -1.57
N LYS A 17 -25.65 -12.41 -2.43
CA LYS A 17 -25.09 -13.73 -2.74
C LYS A 17 -23.87 -14.04 -1.88
N ARG A 18 -23.36 -15.27 -1.98
CA ARG A 18 -22.05 -15.60 -1.44
C ARG A 18 -20.98 -14.82 -2.23
N PRO A 19 -19.97 -14.24 -1.55
CA PRO A 19 -18.97 -13.37 -2.16
C PRO A 19 -17.90 -14.15 -2.93
N ASN A 20 -18.31 -14.99 -3.87
CA ASN A 20 -17.41 -15.71 -4.76
C ASN A 20 -17.05 -14.77 -5.92
N PRO A 21 -15.78 -14.37 -6.09
CA PRO A 21 -15.38 -13.48 -7.18
C PRO A 21 -15.83 -13.98 -8.55
N ARG A 22 -16.27 -13.06 -9.41
CA ARG A 22 -16.70 -13.38 -10.78
C ARG A 22 -15.46 -13.58 -11.66
N ILE A 23 -15.47 -14.62 -12.49
CA ILE A 23 -14.40 -14.86 -13.46
C ILE A 23 -14.49 -13.81 -14.58
N LYS A 24 -13.39 -13.10 -14.81
CA LYS A 24 -13.19 -12.18 -15.93
C LYS A 24 -12.60 -12.97 -17.12
N PRO A 25 -13.07 -12.85 -18.39
CA PRO A 25 -14.33 -12.29 -18.91
C PRO A 25 -15.57 -13.21 -18.73
N PRO A 26 -16.83 -12.74 -18.91
CA PRO A 26 -17.26 -11.42 -19.44
C PRO A 26 -17.46 -10.32 -18.38
N TYR A 27 -17.30 -10.63 -17.09
CA TYR A 27 -17.67 -9.73 -15.99
C TYR A 27 -16.60 -8.69 -15.68
N PHE A 28 -16.48 -7.68 -16.53
CA PHE A 28 -15.77 -6.46 -16.18
C PHE A 28 -16.74 -5.50 -15.49
N PRO A 29 -16.55 -5.15 -14.21
CA PRO A 29 -17.53 -4.34 -13.46
C PRO A 29 -17.88 -3.02 -14.14
N ALA A 30 -16.91 -2.38 -14.80
CA ALA A 30 -17.11 -1.16 -15.57
C ALA A 30 -18.17 -1.28 -16.68
N VAL A 31 -18.48 -2.51 -17.14
CA VAL A 31 -19.52 -2.79 -18.14
C VAL A 31 -20.69 -3.54 -17.51
N LEU A 32 -20.41 -4.61 -16.74
CA LEU A 32 -21.39 -5.51 -16.12
C LEU A 32 -21.01 -5.79 -14.67
N GLY A 33 -21.33 -4.84 -13.79
CA GLY A 33 -21.04 -4.88 -12.36
C GLY A 33 -22.25 -5.19 -11.50
N LEU A 34 -22.56 -4.27 -10.58
CA LEU A 34 -23.65 -4.39 -9.61
C LEU A 34 -25.01 -4.44 -10.34
N TYR A 35 -25.80 -5.47 -10.07
CA TYR A 35 -27.10 -5.70 -10.72
C TYR A 35 -27.02 -5.72 -12.26
N GLN A 36 -25.89 -6.17 -12.80
CA GLN A 36 -25.58 -6.15 -14.24
C GLN A 36 -25.55 -4.74 -14.85
N CYS A 37 -25.36 -3.70 -14.03
CA CYS A 37 -25.17 -2.33 -14.48
C CYS A 37 -23.68 -1.93 -14.49
N PRO A 38 -23.27 -1.00 -15.36
CA PRO A 38 -21.93 -0.40 -15.32
C PRO A 38 -21.60 0.14 -13.92
N THR A 39 -20.51 -0.34 -13.32
CA THR A 39 -20.12 -0.03 -11.94
C THR A 39 -18.61 0.12 -11.83
N ILE A 40 -18.15 1.22 -11.23
CA ILE A 40 -16.74 1.39 -10.87
C ILE A 40 -16.61 1.24 -9.36
N VAL A 41 -15.77 0.31 -8.92
CA VAL A 41 -15.44 0.12 -7.51
C VAL A 41 -14.12 0.84 -7.23
N ASN A 42 -14.13 1.79 -6.31
CA ASN A 42 -12.94 2.48 -5.84
C ASN A 42 -12.79 2.30 -4.34
N ASN A 43 -11.55 2.33 -3.85
CA ASN A 43 -11.29 2.42 -2.42
C ASN A 43 -11.80 3.76 -1.87
N VAL A 44 -12.17 3.79 -0.59
CA VAL A 44 -12.61 5.01 0.10
C VAL A 44 -11.56 6.12 0.03
N GLU A 45 -10.27 5.81 0.25
CA GLU A 45 -9.16 6.77 0.16
C GLU A 45 -9.10 7.42 -1.23
N THR A 46 -9.27 6.63 -2.29
CA THR A 46 -9.34 7.13 -3.67
C THR A 46 -10.49 8.10 -3.86
N LEU A 47 -11.69 7.76 -3.37
CA LEU A 47 -12.87 8.63 -3.48
C LEU A 47 -12.73 9.90 -2.65
N CYS A 48 -12.10 9.85 -1.48
CA CYS A 48 -11.82 11.02 -0.66
C CYS A 48 -10.87 12.00 -1.38
N ASN A 49 -9.86 11.48 -2.09
CA ASN A 49 -8.95 12.31 -2.88
C ASN A 49 -9.62 13.05 -4.04
N VAL A 50 -10.72 12.53 -4.60
CA VAL A 50 -11.45 13.19 -5.71
C VAL A 50 -11.88 14.61 -5.33
N ARG A 51 -12.31 14.84 -4.09
CA ARG A 51 -12.69 16.18 -3.63
C ARG A 51 -11.51 17.15 -3.75
N HIS A 52 -10.35 16.77 -3.23
CA HIS A 52 -9.15 17.60 -3.27
C HIS A 52 -8.67 17.85 -4.69
N ILE A 53 -8.73 16.83 -5.55
CA ILE A 53 -8.40 16.96 -6.99
C ILE A 53 -9.32 17.98 -7.68
N VAL A 54 -10.62 17.95 -7.40
CA VAL A 54 -11.59 18.89 -8.01
C VAL A 54 -11.41 20.31 -7.47
N GLU A 55 -11.15 20.47 -6.16
CA GLU A 55 -10.95 21.78 -5.53
C GLU A 55 -9.63 22.45 -5.96
N MET A 56 -8.54 21.68 -6.08
CA MET A 56 -7.21 22.20 -6.43
C MET A 56 -6.97 22.29 -7.94
N GLY A 57 -7.67 21.45 -8.71
CA GLY A 57 -7.32 21.15 -10.09
C GLY A 57 -6.30 20.01 -10.18
N GLY A 58 -6.50 19.12 -11.16
CA GLY A 58 -5.68 17.91 -11.31
C GLY A 58 -4.19 18.18 -11.54
N GLU A 59 -3.86 19.26 -12.25
CA GLU A 59 -2.47 19.68 -12.47
C GLU A 59 -1.78 20.04 -11.16
N GLU A 60 -2.40 20.86 -10.32
CA GLU A 60 -1.84 21.24 -9.02
C GLU A 60 -1.78 20.05 -8.06
N PHE A 61 -2.83 19.21 -8.00
CA PHE A 61 -2.81 18.01 -7.17
C PHE A 61 -1.68 17.06 -7.58
N SER A 62 -1.40 16.95 -8.89
CA SER A 62 -0.33 16.08 -9.41
C SER A 62 1.10 16.53 -9.07
N LYS A 63 1.28 17.76 -8.55
CA LYS A 63 2.58 18.24 -8.07
C LYS A 63 2.91 17.71 -6.66
N ILE A 64 1.92 17.18 -5.93
CA ILE A 64 2.12 16.53 -4.64
C ILE A 64 2.69 15.13 -4.88
N GLY A 65 3.72 14.74 -4.11
CA GLY A 65 4.38 13.45 -4.27
C GLY A 65 5.40 13.43 -5.40
N LYS A 66 5.54 12.28 -6.08
CA LYS A 66 6.55 12.06 -7.11
C LYS A 66 5.93 11.69 -8.45
N PRO A 67 6.65 11.81 -9.57
CA PRO A 67 6.20 11.28 -10.86
C PRO A 67 5.72 9.82 -10.74
N ASN A 68 4.58 9.50 -11.36
CA ASN A 68 3.86 8.22 -11.25
C ASN A 68 3.32 7.84 -9.87
N ASN A 69 3.57 8.65 -8.84
CA ASN A 69 3.20 8.41 -7.45
C ASN A 69 2.69 9.73 -6.86
N THR A 70 1.64 10.29 -7.48
CA THR A 70 1.11 11.61 -7.14
C THR A 70 0.06 11.56 -6.03
N GLY A 71 -0.10 12.68 -5.34
CA GLY A 71 -1.01 12.83 -4.21
C GLY A 71 -0.42 12.35 -2.88
N THR A 72 -1.29 12.26 -1.89
CA THR A 72 -0.96 11.74 -0.55
C THR A 72 -1.41 10.30 -0.40
N ARG A 73 -0.87 9.64 0.62
CA ARG A 73 -1.24 8.28 0.99
C ARG A 73 -1.26 8.11 2.49
N ILE A 74 -2.25 7.36 2.98
CA ILE A 74 -2.37 7.00 4.39
C ILE A 74 -1.60 5.70 4.66
N TRP A 75 -0.52 5.82 5.42
CA TRP A 75 0.28 4.70 5.89
C TRP A 75 -0.25 4.23 7.25
N CYS A 76 -0.69 2.99 7.30
CA CYS A 76 -1.25 2.37 8.51
C CYS A 76 -0.17 1.49 9.16
N VAL A 77 0.61 2.06 10.10
CA VAL A 77 1.73 1.36 10.72
C VAL A 77 1.28 0.60 11.96
N SER A 78 1.60 -0.69 12.01
CA SER A 78 1.27 -1.61 13.09
C SER A 78 2.46 -2.51 13.43
N GLY A 79 2.31 -3.36 14.45
CA GLY A 79 3.37 -4.27 14.90
C GLY A 79 4.29 -3.66 15.96
N GLN A 80 5.58 -3.97 15.88
CA GLN A 80 6.57 -3.74 16.94
C GLN A 80 7.27 -2.37 16.84
N VAL A 81 6.48 -1.30 16.67
CA VAL A 81 6.94 0.10 16.75
C VAL A 81 6.49 0.80 18.03
N MET A 82 7.14 1.90 18.40
CA MET A 82 6.79 2.70 19.58
C MET A 82 5.47 3.45 19.43
N LYS A 83 5.18 3.96 18.23
CA LYS A 83 3.96 4.73 17.93
C LYS A 83 3.27 4.13 16.70
N PRO A 84 2.47 3.05 16.86
CA PRO A 84 1.62 2.57 15.78
C PRO A 84 0.49 3.58 15.51
N GLY A 85 0.02 3.68 14.28
CA GLY A 85 -1.00 4.66 13.92
C GLY A 85 -1.22 4.82 12.42
N TYR A 86 -2.04 5.82 12.09
CA TYR A 86 -2.32 6.24 10.73
C TYR A 86 -1.59 7.54 10.45
N TYR A 87 -0.80 7.56 9.38
CA TYR A 87 0.03 8.70 9.02
C TYR A 87 -0.16 9.04 7.55
N GLU A 88 -0.59 10.26 7.27
CA GLU A 88 -0.73 10.73 5.90
C GLU A 88 0.50 11.54 5.49
N PHE A 89 1.11 11.14 4.37
CA PHE A 89 2.24 11.83 3.77
C PHE A 89 2.09 11.88 2.26
N GLU A 90 2.81 12.80 1.61
CA GLU A 90 2.95 12.77 0.15
C GLU A 90 3.58 11.44 -0.27
N CYS A 91 3.06 10.86 -1.36
CA CYS A 91 3.52 9.55 -1.81
C CYS A 91 5.00 9.64 -2.26
N GLY A 92 5.84 8.78 -1.70
CA GLY A 92 7.28 8.77 -1.93
C GLY A 92 8.08 9.80 -1.13
N ALA A 93 7.47 10.58 -0.22
CA ALA A 93 8.19 11.56 0.60
C ALA A 93 9.12 10.95 1.65
N LEU A 94 8.81 9.73 2.10
CA LEU A 94 9.54 9.02 3.13
C LEU A 94 10.09 7.69 2.60
N THR A 95 11.14 7.19 3.22
CA THR A 95 11.52 5.78 3.13
C THR A 95 10.86 4.95 4.23
N LEU A 96 10.92 3.63 4.10
CA LEU A 96 10.47 2.70 5.13
C LEU A 96 11.19 2.95 6.46
N GLY A 97 12.50 3.24 6.41
CA GLY A 97 13.30 3.57 7.59
C GLY A 97 12.84 4.85 8.28
N GLN A 98 12.62 5.93 7.51
CA GLN A 98 12.11 7.19 8.07
C GLN A 98 10.72 7.02 8.71
N MET A 99 9.84 6.23 8.10
CA MET A 99 8.55 5.92 8.70
C MET A 99 8.71 5.15 10.02
N ILE A 100 9.58 4.15 10.09
CA ILE A 100 9.76 3.32 11.29
C ILE A 100 10.45 4.11 12.40
N PHE A 101 11.60 4.73 12.12
CA PHE A 101 12.48 5.31 13.13
C PHE A 101 12.13 6.76 13.46
N ASP A 102 11.79 7.58 12.47
CA ASP A 102 11.54 9.01 12.70
C ASP A 102 10.07 9.26 13.06
N VAL A 103 9.14 8.73 12.27
CA VAL A 103 7.69 8.96 12.46
C VAL A 103 7.15 8.10 13.60
N CYS A 104 7.40 6.79 13.57
CA CYS A 104 6.87 5.85 14.56
C CYS A 104 7.72 5.76 15.83
N GLY A 105 8.86 6.47 15.90
CA GLY A 105 9.75 6.51 17.06
C GLY A 105 10.58 5.25 17.27
N GLY A 106 10.80 4.46 16.22
CA GLY A 106 11.61 3.26 16.22
C GLY A 106 10.91 2.03 16.80
N LEU A 107 11.72 1.01 17.01
CA LEU A 107 11.29 -0.26 17.62
C LEU A 107 11.20 -0.13 19.14
N ARG A 108 10.64 -1.16 19.77
CA ARG A 108 10.68 -1.27 21.23
C ARG A 108 12.14 -1.30 21.74
N PRO A 109 12.43 -0.82 22.96
CA PRO A 109 13.80 -0.74 23.46
C PRO A 109 14.55 -2.07 23.44
N GLY A 110 15.79 -2.04 22.95
CA GLY A 110 16.67 -3.22 22.87
C GLY A 110 16.31 -4.23 21.78
N ARG A 111 15.45 -3.85 20.82
CA ARG A 111 15.02 -4.70 19.71
C ARG A 111 15.70 -4.33 18.41
N THR A 112 15.77 -5.31 17.52
CA THR A 112 16.32 -5.15 16.15
C THR A 112 15.25 -5.48 15.12
N LEU A 113 15.30 -4.78 13.99
CA LEU A 113 14.34 -4.98 12.91
C LEU A 113 14.58 -6.36 12.29
N LYS A 114 13.52 -7.17 12.18
CA LYS A 114 13.58 -8.52 11.60
C LYS A 114 12.97 -8.56 10.21
N ALA A 115 11.78 -7.99 10.05
CA ALA A 115 11.05 -7.99 8.78
C ALA A 115 9.95 -6.93 8.76
N VAL A 116 9.47 -6.62 7.55
CA VAL A 116 8.31 -5.73 7.33
C VAL A 116 7.41 -6.32 6.24
N ILE A 117 6.09 -6.19 6.43
CA ILE A 117 5.10 -6.34 5.34
C ILE A 117 4.68 -4.93 4.91
N PRO A 118 5.06 -4.45 3.71
CA PRO A 118 4.97 -3.03 3.36
C PRO A 118 3.60 -2.60 2.78
N GLY A 119 2.68 -3.52 2.48
CA GLY A 119 1.44 -3.20 1.77
C GLY A 119 0.19 -3.97 2.20
N GLY A 120 0.17 -4.43 3.45
CA GLY A 120 -0.86 -5.30 4.01
C GLY A 120 -0.57 -6.78 3.74
N SER A 121 -1.41 -7.67 4.26
CA SER A 121 -1.15 -9.12 4.30
C SER A 121 -1.00 -9.81 2.94
N SER A 122 -1.38 -9.17 1.84
CA SER A 122 -1.16 -9.67 0.47
C SER A 122 0.24 -9.38 -0.06
N ALA A 123 1.00 -8.50 0.60
CA ALA A 123 2.35 -8.14 0.20
C ALA A 123 3.37 -9.17 0.71
N LYS A 124 4.40 -9.43 -0.10
CA LYS A 124 5.52 -10.29 0.29
C LYS A 124 6.24 -9.67 1.50
N VAL A 125 6.58 -10.52 2.48
CA VAL A 125 7.44 -10.14 3.60
C VAL A 125 8.83 -9.77 3.08
N LEU A 126 9.35 -8.63 3.53
CA LEU A 126 10.70 -8.17 3.25
C LEU A 126 11.55 -8.31 4.52
N ARG A 127 12.70 -8.96 4.43
CA ARG A 127 13.56 -9.22 5.61
C ARG A 127 14.60 -8.10 5.77
N ALA A 128 14.96 -7.80 7.01
CA ALA A 128 15.87 -6.68 7.31
C ALA A 128 17.30 -6.90 6.79
N ASP A 129 17.72 -8.15 6.63
CA ASP A 129 19.03 -8.56 6.12
C ASP A 129 19.04 -8.79 4.60
N GLU A 130 17.91 -8.61 3.91
CA GLU A 130 17.88 -8.63 2.45
C GLU A 130 18.45 -7.35 1.86
N ARG A 131 19.10 -7.48 0.70
CA ARG A 131 19.51 -6.38 -0.16
C ARG A 131 18.72 -6.44 -1.47
N PHE A 132 18.23 -5.29 -1.91
CA PHE A 132 17.41 -5.16 -3.10
C PHE A 132 18.15 -4.28 -4.10
N SER A 133 18.50 -4.82 -5.25
CA SER A 133 19.20 -4.06 -6.28
C SER A 133 18.61 -4.30 -7.66
N GLY A 134 18.73 -3.30 -8.53
CA GLY A 134 18.16 -3.34 -9.87
C GLY A 134 18.05 -1.96 -10.50
N SER A 135 17.06 -1.81 -11.39
CA SER A 135 16.74 -0.52 -12.02
C SER A 135 15.24 -0.27 -11.96
N LEU A 136 14.86 0.96 -11.62
CA LEU A 136 13.49 1.43 -11.69
C LEU A 136 13.03 1.57 -13.14
N LYS A 137 11.72 1.77 -13.35
CA LYS A 137 11.13 1.92 -14.70
C LYS A 137 11.70 3.11 -15.48
N ASP A 138 12.18 4.14 -14.78
CA ASP A 138 12.83 5.32 -15.36
C ASP A 138 14.33 5.11 -15.66
N GLY A 139 14.86 3.92 -15.38
CA GLY A 139 16.26 3.56 -15.60
C GLY A 139 17.18 3.87 -14.43
N THR A 140 16.67 4.46 -13.33
CA THR A 140 17.47 4.75 -12.14
C THR A 140 17.93 3.45 -11.50
N ALA A 141 19.24 3.24 -11.42
CA ALA A 141 19.81 2.11 -10.69
C ALA A 141 19.64 2.28 -9.18
N PHE A 142 19.41 1.18 -8.47
CA PHE A 142 19.29 1.18 -7.01
C PHE A 142 20.01 0.00 -6.37
N ASP A 143 20.46 0.22 -5.13
CA ASP A 143 20.96 -0.79 -4.21
C ASP A 143 20.52 -0.37 -2.80
N TRP A 144 19.50 -1.04 -2.30
CA TRP A 144 18.74 -0.66 -1.11
C TRP A 144 18.82 -1.74 -0.05
N GLY A 145 19.00 -1.30 1.20
CA GLY A 145 18.56 -2.06 2.35
C GLY A 145 17.06 -1.86 2.57
N LEU A 146 16.48 -2.63 3.47
CA LEU A 146 15.05 -2.53 3.80
C LEU A 146 14.62 -1.09 4.14
N GLU A 147 15.45 -0.36 4.87
CA GLU A 147 15.18 1.00 5.34
C GLU A 147 15.26 2.08 4.23
N ASP A 148 15.97 1.78 3.14
CA ASP A 148 16.17 2.69 2.01
C ASP A 148 15.00 2.68 1.04
N ILE A 149 14.10 1.68 1.13
CA ILE A 149 12.98 1.51 0.21
C ILE A 149 12.05 2.72 0.32
N PRO A 150 11.82 3.46 -0.78
CA PRO A 150 10.86 4.56 -0.81
C PRO A 150 9.43 4.06 -0.52
N LEU A 151 8.68 4.82 0.30
CA LEU A 151 7.27 4.57 0.54
C LEU A 151 6.41 5.19 -0.56
N ASP A 152 6.35 4.49 -1.68
CA ASP A 152 5.48 4.77 -2.82
C ASP A 152 4.98 3.44 -3.43
N PHE A 153 4.52 3.42 -4.69
CA PHE A 153 4.13 2.17 -5.35
C PHE A 153 5.30 1.45 -6.03
N ASP A 154 6.29 2.18 -6.52
CA ASP A 154 7.39 1.62 -7.32
C ASP A 154 8.50 1.02 -6.43
N GLY A 155 8.79 1.60 -5.27
CA GLY A 155 9.82 1.14 -4.32
C GLY A 155 9.56 -0.28 -3.81
N PRO A 156 8.42 -0.55 -3.14
CA PRO A 156 8.08 -1.90 -2.71
C PRO A 156 7.98 -2.90 -3.87
N MET A 157 7.53 -2.43 -5.05
CA MET A 157 7.48 -3.27 -6.27
C MET A 157 8.87 -3.66 -6.76
N ALA A 158 9.82 -2.72 -6.77
CA ALA A 158 11.21 -2.94 -7.14
C ALA A 158 11.93 -3.89 -6.16
N ALA A 159 11.52 -3.89 -4.89
CA ALA A 159 11.95 -4.86 -3.87
C ALA A 159 11.25 -6.24 -3.98
N GLY A 160 10.40 -6.46 -5.00
CA GLY A 160 9.68 -7.73 -5.20
C GLY A 160 8.49 -7.94 -4.27
N SER A 161 7.91 -6.86 -3.75
CA SER A 161 6.69 -6.84 -2.94
C SER A 161 5.68 -5.85 -3.54
N MET A 162 4.81 -5.25 -2.73
CA MET A 162 3.84 -4.25 -3.17
C MET A 162 3.42 -3.32 -2.04
N SER A 163 3.06 -2.08 -2.38
CA SER A 163 2.54 -1.07 -1.44
C SER A 163 1.09 -1.31 -1.01
N GLY A 164 0.35 -2.10 -1.80
CA GLY A 164 -1.01 -2.58 -1.50
C GLY A 164 -1.95 -1.53 -0.94
N SER A 165 -2.40 -1.73 0.30
CA SER A 165 -3.35 -0.84 1.00
C SER A 165 -2.68 0.27 1.83
N GLY A 166 -1.35 0.37 1.83
CA GLY A 166 -0.61 1.28 2.72
C GLY A 166 -0.45 0.73 4.15
N GLY A 167 -0.90 -0.51 4.41
CA GLY A 167 -0.69 -1.18 5.69
C GLY A 167 0.76 -1.65 5.86
N ILE A 168 1.46 -1.09 6.84
CA ILE A 168 2.84 -1.47 7.18
C ILE A 168 2.80 -2.29 8.48
N ILE A 169 3.29 -3.53 8.43
CA ILE A 169 3.40 -4.40 9.62
C ILE A 169 4.89 -4.58 9.90
N VAL A 170 5.36 -3.97 10.99
CA VAL A 170 6.77 -4.01 11.40
C VAL A 170 6.98 -5.15 12.39
N MET A 171 7.99 -5.99 12.17
CA MET A 171 8.33 -7.11 13.03
C MET A 171 9.76 -6.99 13.53
N ASP A 172 9.94 -7.13 14.85
CA ASP A 172 11.26 -7.18 15.49
C ASP A 172 11.73 -8.63 15.71
N ASP A 173 12.90 -8.78 16.34
CA ASP A 173 13.54 -10.04 16.66
C ASP A 173 12.72 -10.97 17.59
N THR A 174 11.65 -10.48 18.22
CA THR A 174 10.77 -11.31 19.07
C THR A 174 9.70 -12.08 18.32
N VAL A 175 9.46 -11.74 17.05
CA VAL A 175 8.37 -12.32 16.26
C VAL A 175 8.81 -13.64 15.65
N ASP A 176 8.07 -14.72 15.90
CA ASP A 176 8.14 -15.91 15.05
C ASP A 176 7.38 -15.66 13.75
N ILE A 177 8.05 -15.85 12.62
CA ILE A 177 7.53 -15.49 11.28
C ILE A 177 7.13 -16.74 10.48
N VAL A 178 7.16 -17.92 11.11
CA VAL A 178 6.78 -19.22 10.54
C VAL A 178 5.42 -19.67 11.10
#